data_AF-K5WKU5-F1
#
_entry.id   AF-K5WKU5-F1
#
_cell.length_a   1.000
_cell.length_b   1.000
_cell.length_c   1.000
_cell.angle_alpha   90.00
_cell.angle_beta   90.00
_cell.angle_gamma   90.00
#
_symmetry.space_group_name_H-M   'P 1'
#
loop_
_entity.id
_entity.type
_entity.pdbx_description
1 polymer ?
#
loop_
_entity_poly.entity_id
_entity_poly.type
_entity_poly.pdbx_seq_one_letter_code
_entity_poly.pdbx_strand_id
1 'polypeptide(L)'
;KSVTLTTGRHLSDTRCYLKDSQGEVHEATLHLSEDFLESATRKGFKEPTVEWSSAGFALDCDEESSLCSVTWESNNRSIFYQDKQKTLREWRLVDGKGWQKTGFEQQNVTIGTSVAVVSGTGDKQPIILFFQDQDGFVCFR
;
A
#
# COMPACT_ATOMS: atom_id res chain seq x y z
N LYS A 1 -19.23 5.41 3.12
CA LYS A 1 -18.18 6.17 2.40
C LYS A 1 -17.00 6.38 3.33
N SER A 2 -15.83 5.83 2.97
CA SER A 2 -14.59 5.92 3.77
C SER A 2 -13.48 6.57 2.98
N VAL A 3 -12.66 7.39 3.64
CA VAL A 3 -11.36 7.85 3.13
C VAL A 3 -10.31 7.01 3.84
N THR A 4 -9.40 6.40 3.09
CA THR A 4 -8.38 5.51 3.67
C THR A 4 -7.01 5.89 3.18
N LEU A 5 -6.03 5.91 4.10
CA LEU A 5 -4.63 6.19 3.84
C LEU A 5 -3.81 4.97 4.23
N THR A 6 -2.90 4.57 3.36
CA THR A 6 -1.87 3.58 3.68
C THR A 6 -0.53 4.02 3.16
N THR A 7 0.54 3.62 3.84
CA THR A 7 1.91 4.02 3.50
C THR A 7 2.81 2.81 3.32
N GLY A 8 3.72 2.91 2.36
CA GLY A 8 4.82 1.98 2.16
C GLY A 8 6.12 2.75 2.17
N ARG A 9 7.13 2.24 2.88
CA ARG A 9 8.45 2.87 2.96
C ARG A 9 9.53 1.93 2.46
N HIS A 10 10.38 2.46 1.60
CA HIS A 10 11.73 1.99 1.36
C HIS A 10 12.73 3.11 1.71
N LEU A 11 14.00 2.78 1.94
CA LEU A 11 15.07 3.63 2.48
C LEU A 11 14.89 5.14 2.24
N SER A 12 14.82 5.56 0.98
CA SER A 12 14.66 6.94 0.50
C SER A 12 13.22 7.34 0.13
N ASP A 13 12.33 6.38 -0.01
CA ASP A 13 11.04 6.55 -0.68
C ASP A 13 9.90 6.25 0.28
N THR A 14 9.05 7.24 0.52
CA THR A 14 7.75 7.04 1.16
C THR A 14 6.66 7.22 0.12
N ARG A 15 5.78 6.23 0.01
CA ARG A 15 4.61 6.26 -0.85
C ARG A 15 3.37 6.24 0.02
N CYS A 16 2.41 7.07 -0.33
CA CYS A 16 1.11 7.17 0.31
C CYS A 16 0.04 6.87 -0.73
N TYR A 17 -0.88 5.98 -0.40
CA TYR A 17 -2.05 5.68 -1.22
C TYR A 17 -3.29 6.19 -0.50
N LEU A 18 -4.00 7.10 -1.15
CA LEU A 18 -5.22 7.72 -0.63
C LEU A 18 -6.40 7.29 -1.48
N LYS A 19 -7.39 6.67 -0.86
CA LYS A 19 -8.72 6.47 -1.47
C LYS A 19 -9.61 7.65 -1.13
N ASP A 20 -10.23 8.24 -2.14
CA ASP A 20 -11.24 9.27 -1.97
C ASP A 20 -12.63 8.68 -1.63
N SER A 21 -13.64 9.55 -1.52
CA SER A 21 -15.01 9.14 -1.18
C SER A 21 -15.79 8.45 -2.32
N GLN A 22 -15.27 8.49 -3.55
CA GLN A 22 -15.84 7.84 -4.74
C GLN A 22 -15.20 6.47 -5.02
N GLY A 23 -14.13 6.14 -4.30
CA GLY A 23 -13.40 4.89 -4.46
C GLY A 23 -12.18 5.00 -5.38
N GLU A 24 -11.82 6.21 -5.81
CA GLU A 24 -10.61 6.46 -6.60
C GLU A 24 -9.40 6.50 -5.67
N VAL A 25 -8.37 5.74 -6.03
CA VAL A 25 -7.10 5.68 -5.30
C VAL A 25 -6.04 6.44 -6.06
N HIS A 26 -5.34 7.34 -5.35
CA HIS A 26 -4.21 8.11 -5.88
C HIS A 26 -2.94 7.84 -5.07
N GLU A 27 -1.79 7.88 -5.75
CA GLU A 27 -0.48 7.79 -5.11
C GLU A 27 0.16 9.17 -4.96
N ALA A 28 0.57 9.49 -3.74
CA ALA A 28 1.48 10.59 -3.43
C ALA A 28 2.84 10.02 -3.03
N THR A 29 3.91 10.63 -3.53
CA THR A 29 5.29 10.18 -3.33
C THR A 29 6.12 11.25 -2.67
N LEU A 30 6.88 10.83 -1.67
CA LEU A 30 7.98 11.58 -1.09
C LEU A 30 9.29 10.83 -1.35
N HIS A 31 10.25 11.50 -2.00
CA HIS A 31 11.59 10.98 -2.29
C HIS A 31 12.65 11.82 -1.58
N LEU A 32 13.56 11.15 -0.86
CA LEU A 32 14.72 11.75 -0.23
C LEU A 32 15.98 11.35 -1.00
N SER A 33 16.75 12.32 -1.50
CA SER A 33 17.98 12.00 -2.24
C SER A 33 19.02 11.30 -1.36
N GLU A 34 19.87 10.46 -1.96
CA GLU A 34 20.98 9.81 -1.23
C GLU A 34 21.91 10.84 -0.60
N ASP A 35 22.24 11.93 -1.30
CA ASP A 35 23.03 13.05 -0.77
C ASP A 35 22.41 13.65 0.51
N PHE A 36 21.08 13.75 0.56
CA PHE A 36 20.38 14.22 1.75
C PHE A 36 20.53 13.21 2.89
N LEU A 37 20.34 11.92 2.63
CA LEU A 37 20.48 10.86 3.63
C LEU A 37 21.93 10.78 4.17
N GLU A 38 22.93 10.89 3.31
CA GLU A 38 24.35 10.94 3.69
C GLU A 38 24.68 12.20 4.50
N SER A 39 24.14 13.35 4.10
CA SER A 39 24.32 14.60 4.83
C SER A 39 23.68 14.55 6.21
N ALA A 40 22.45 14.03 6.32
CA ALA A 40 21.73 13.91 7.58
C ALA A 40 22.45 12.99 8.58
N THR A 41 23.06 11.91 8.08
CA THR A 41 23.84 10.97 8.92
C THR A 41 25.19 11.54 9.34
N ARG A 42 25.90 12.29 8.48
CA ARG A 42 27.24 12.83 8.79
C ARG A 42 27.24 14.18 9.52
N LYS A 43 26.29 15.05 9.19
CA LYS A 43 26.28 16.47 9.60
C LYS A 43 25.12 16.84 10.53
N GLY A 44 24.30 15.85 10.90
CA GLY A 44 23.08 16.03 11.69
C GLY A 44 21.85 16.28 10.82
N PHE A 45 20.69 15.87 11.34
CA PHE A 45 19.42 16.03 10.64
C PHE A 45 19.04 17.51 10.53
N LYS A 46 18.78 17.95 9.30
CA LYS A 46 18.08 19.19 9.01
C LYS A 46 16.79 18.81 8.30
N GLU A 47 15.69 19.45 8.70
CA GLU A 47 14.40 19.22 8.07
C GLU A 47 14.50 19.49 6.57
N PRO A 48 14.22 18.49 5.71
CA PRO A 48 14.32 18.67 4.28
C PRO A 48 13.13 19.50 3.78
N THR A 49 13.38 20.42 2.86
CA THR A 49 12.32 20.97 2.01
C THR A 49 12.05 19.95 0.90
N VAL A 50 10.99 19.18 1.06
CA VAL A 50 10.62 18.10 0.14
C VAL A 50 9.20 18.29 -0.36
N GLU A 51 9.00 18.05 -1.65
CA GLU A 51 7.70 18.16 -2.29
C GLU A 51 7.10 16.77 -2.52
N TRP A 52 5.80 16.66 -2.26
CA TRP A 52 5.03 15.49 -2.64
C TRP A 52 4.73 15.55 -4.13
N SER A 53 5.00 14.46 -4.86
CA SER A 53 4.65 14.34 -6.28
C SER A 53 3.59 13.27 -6.51
N SER A 54 2.74 13.49 -7.52
CA SER A 54 1.82 12.47 -8.02
C SER A 54 2.56 11.53 -8.96
N ALA A 55 2.41 10.22 -8.77
CA ALA A 55 3.12 9.19 -9.53
C ALA A 55 2.30 8.58 -10.68
N GLY A 56 1.13 9.14 -11.00
CA GLY A 56 0.30 8.68 -12.13
C GLY A 56 -0.37 7.32 -11.92
N PHE A 57 -0.33 6.78 -10.70
CA PHE A 57 -1.12 5.60 -10.33
C PHE A 57 -2.56 6.00 -10.03
N ALA A 58 -3.50 5.27 -10.64
CA ALA A 58 -4.93 5.36 -10.37
C ALA A 58 -5.53 3.96 -10.33
N LEU A 59 -6.39 3.71 -9.36
CA LEU A 59 -7.13 2.46 -9.18
C LEU A 59 -8.54 2.78 -8.69
N ASP A 60 -9.56 2.16 -9.27
CA ASP A 60 -10.92 2.23 -8.76
C ASP A 60 -11.21 1.00 -7.87
N CYS A 61 -11.81 1.24 -6.72
CA CYS A 61 -12.19 0.24 -5.73
C CYS A 61 -13.53 0.56 -5.08
N ASP A 62 -14.02 -0.32 -4.22
CA ASP A 62 -15.30 -0.09 -3.55
C ASP A 62 -15.29 1.18 -2.66
N GLU A 63 -16.38 1.94 -2.67
CA GLU A 63 -16.53 3.16 -1.85
C GLU A 63 -16.41 2.88 -0.34
N GLU A 64 -16.65 1.65 0.07
CA GLU A 64 -16.49 1.20 1.46
C GLU A 64 -15.16 0.49 1.71
N SER A 65 -14.42 0.14 0.65
CA SER A 65 -13.13 -0.55 0.77
C SER A 65 -12.17 0.20 1.70
N SER A 66 -11.58 -0.51 2.64
CA SER A 66 -10.33 -0.06 3.25
C SER A 66 -9.18 -0.31 2.28
N LEU A 67 -8.07 0.41 2.44
CA LEU A 67 -6.82 0.15 1.73
C LEU A 67 -5.75 -0.30 2.71
N CYS A 68 -4.90 -1.22 2.27
CA CYS A 68 -3.63 -1.49 2.93
C CYS A 68 -2.53 -1.69 1.88
N SER A 69 -1.31 -1.30 2.20
CA SER A 69 -0.16 -1.43 1.32
C SER A 69 1.04 -2.00 2.04
N VAL A 70 1.86 -2.75 1.32
CA VAL A 70 3.16 -3.22 1.81
C VAL A 70 4.23 -2.98 0.77
N THR A 71 5.43 -2.65 1.23
CA THR A 71 6.65 -2.61 0.43
C THR A 71 7.56 -3.75 0.86
N TRP A 72 8.08 -4.49 -0.10
CA TRP A 72 8.93 -5.66 0.11
C TRP A 72 10.03 -5.70 -0.97
N GLU A 73 11.10 -6.47 -0.74
CA GLU A 73 12.24 -6.60 -1.67
C GLU A 73 12.69 -5.30 -2.35
N SER A 74 12.94 -4.29 -1.51
CA SER A 74 13.40 -2.94 -1.86
C SER A 74 12.50 -2.08 -2.76
N ASN A 75 11.82 -2.63 -3.75
CA ASN A 75 11.03 -1.84 -4.70
C ASN A 75 9.70 -2.50 -5.10
N ASN A 76 9.39 -3.66 -4.54
CA ASN A 76 8.12 -4.32 -4.81
C ASN A 76 7.05 -3.77 -3.88
N ARG A 77 5.85 -3.58 -4.42
CA ARG A 77 4.74 -2.97 -3.68
C ARG A 77 3.46 -3.73 -3.96
N SER A 78 2.65 -3.92 -2.93
CA SER A 78 1.30 -4.44 -3.06
C SER A 78 0.31 -3.49 -2.41
N ILE A 79 -0.85 -3.34 -3.03
CA ILE A 79 -2.03 -2.66 -2.48
C ILE A 79 -3.16 -3.68 -2.43
N PHE A 80 -3.76 -3.84 -1.26
CA PHE A 80 -4.91 -4.69 -1.02
C PHE A 80 -6.15 -3.83 -0.84
N TYR A 81 -7.22 -4.23 -1.51
CA TYR A 81 -8.47 -3.46 -1.59
C TYR A 81 -9.64 -4.38 -1.94
N GLN A 82 -10.86 -3.97 -1.62
CA GLN A 82 -12.08 -4.62 -2.10
C GLN A 82 -12.51 -4.00 -3.43
N ASP A 83 -12.76 -4.83 -4.44
CA ASP A 83 -13.34 -4.40 -5.70
C ASP A 83 -14.86 -4.14 -5.57
N LYS A 84 -15.48 -3.61 -6.63
CA LYS A 84 -16.93 -3.31 -6.65
C LYS A 84 -17.81 -4.58 -6.51
N GLN A 85 -17.23 -5.77 -6.70
CA GLN A 85 -17.87 -7.07 -6.46
C GLN A 85 -17.67 -7.55 -5.01
N LYS A 86 -17.20 -6.66 -4.11
CA LYS A 86 -16.97 -6.91 -2.69
C LYS A 86 -15.93 -8.01 -2.42
N THR A 87 -15.06 -8.28 -3.39
CA THR A 87 -14.01 -9.28 -3.30
C THR A 87 -12.69 -8.60 -2.96
N LEU A 88 -11.93 -9.16 -2.02
CA LEU A 88 -10.61 -8.63 -1.67
C LEU A 88 -9.60 -9.06 -2.74
N ARG A 89 -8.88 -8.08 -3.29
CA ARG A 89 -7.96 -8.16 -4.43
C ARG A 89 -6.61 -7.57 -4.08
N GLU A 90 -5.63 -7.86 -4.93
CA GLU A 90 -4.31 -7.27 -4.86
C GLU A 90 -3.93 -6.62 -6.20
N TRP A 91 -3.40 -5.41 -6.11
CA TRP A 91 -2.65 -4.74 -7.17
C TRP A 91 -1.18 -4.71 -6.79
N ARG A 92 -0.28 -5.12 -7.69
CA ARG A 92 1.14 -5.32 -7.37
C ARG A 92 2.04 -4.65 -8.40
N LEU A 93 3.10 -4.02 -7.92
CA LEU A 93 4.23 -3.52 -8.69
C LEU A 93 5.44 -4.39 -8.38
N VAL A 94 6.07 -4.96 -9.41
CA VAL A 94 7.28 -5.79 -9.27
C VAL A 94 8.40 -5.18 -10.11
N ASP A 95 9.55 -4.95 -9.49
CA ASP A 95 10.76 -4.37 -10.11
C ASP A 95 10.50 -3.07 -10.90
N GLY A 96 9.50 -2.27 -10.51
CA GLY A 96 9.14 -1.06 -11.25
C GLY A 96 8.55 -1.29 -12.65
N LYS A 97 8.19 -2.52 -13.03
CA LYS A 97 7.69 -2.89 -14.37
C LYS A 97 6.24 -2.49 -14.65
N GLY A 98 5.68 -1.63 -13.80
CA GLY A 98 4.29 -1.20 -13.86
C GLY A 98 3.37 -2.00 -12.94
N TRP A 99 2.25 -1.37 -12.62
CA TRP A 99 1.24 -1.87 -11.72
C TRP A 99 0.31 -2.86 -12.43
N GLN A 100 0.06 -4.02 -11.81
CA GLN A 100 -0.81 -5.06 -12.37
C GLN A 100 -1.71 -5.70 -11.32
N LYS A 101 -2.92 -6.09 -11.72
CA LYS A 101 -3.80 -6.96 -10.91
C LYS A 101 -3.18 -8.35 -10.80
N THR A 102 -3.12 -8.92 -9.60
CA THR A 102 -2.67 -10.31 -9.43
C THR A 102 -3.84 -11.29 -9.49
N GLY A 103 -3.53 -12.59 -9.40
CA GLY A 103 -4.54 -13.64 -9.26
C GLY A 103 -5.12 -13.78 -7.85
N PHE A 104 -4.70 -12.93 -6.89
CA PHE A 104 -5.22 -12.97 -5.53
C PHE A 104 -6.70 -12.61 -5.50
N GLU A 105 -7.50 -13.49 -4.90
CA GLU A 105 -8.93 -13.33 -4.76
C GLU A 105 -9.38 -13.92 -3.43
N GLN A 106 -10.00 -13.09 -2.58
CA GLN A 106 -10.58 -13.54 -1.33
C GLN A 106 -12.05 -13.10 -1.25
N GLN A 107 -12.93 -14.10 -1.30
CA GLN A 107 -14.38 -13.97 -1.16
C GLN A 107 -14.81 -14.13 0.31
N ASN A 108 -16.10 -13.95 0.59
CA ASN A 108 -16.70 -14.08 1.93
C ASN A 108 -16.04 -13.19 2.99
N VAL A 109 -15.65 -11.98 2.57
CA VAL A 109 -15.03 -10.95 3.40
C VAL A 109 -16.12 -9.96 3.84
N THR A 110 -16.05 -9.43 5.07
CA THR A 110 -16.97 -8.35 5.46
C THR A 110 -16.81 -7.16 4.51
N ILE A 111 -17.91 -6.60 4.03
CA ILE A 111 -17.87 -5.37 3.22
C ILE A 111 -17.27 -4.25 4.07
N GLY A 112 -16.29 -3.54 3.52
CA GLY A 112 -15.58 -2.45 4.19
C GLY A 112 -14.68 -2.91 5.33
N THR A 113 -14.33 -4.20 5.40
CA THR A 113 -13.42 -4.71 6.43
C THR A 113 -12.14 -3.89 6.48
N SER A 114 -11.64 -3.65 7.70
CA SER A 114 -10.28 -3.13 7.87
C SER A 114 -9.28 -4.22 7.50
N VAL A 115 -8.31 -3.85 6.68
CA VAL A 115 -7.24 -4.74 6.24
C VAL A 115 -5.91 -4.31 6.84
N ALA A 116 -5.11 -5.28 7.25
CA ALA A 116 -3.74 -5.05 7.70
C ALA A 116 -2.81 -6.02 6.98
N VAL A 117 -1.69 -5.54 6.47
CA VAL A 117 -0.68 -6.39 5.84
C VAL A 117 0.67 -6.19 6.51
N VAL A 118 1.41 -7.28 6.68
CA VAL A 118 2.78 -7.27 7.18
C VAL A 118 3.67 -8.08 6.23
N SER A 119 4.90 -7.61 6.02
CA SER A 119 5.96 -8.39 5.38
C SER A 119 6.96 -8.89 6.42
N GLY A 120 7.33 -10.16 6.32
CA GLY A 120 8.38 -10.76 7.13
C GLY A 120 9.78 -10.42 6.63
N THR A 121 10.77 -10.63 7.48
CA THR A 121 12.19 -10.51 7.13
C THR A 121 12.79 -11.88 6.81
N GLY A 122 13.78 -11.93 5.91
CA GLY A 122 14.51 -13.16 5.52
C GLY A 122 14.27 -13.63 4.08
N ASP A 123 14.86 -14.77 3.70
CA ASP A 123 15.02 -15.22 2.30
C ASP A 123 13.73 -15.43 1.50
N LYS A 124 12.59 -15.61 2.19
CA LYS A 124 11.28 -15.84 1.54
C LYS A 124 10.28 -14.68 1.70
N GLN A 125 10.63 -13.64 2.47
CA GLN A 125 9.80 -12.47 2.80
C GLN A 125 8.28 -12.72 2.74
N PRO A 126 7.71 -13.53 3.66
CA PRO A 126 6.29 -13.84 3.61
C PRO A 126 5.47 -12.56 3.78
N ILE A 127 4.44 -12.38 2.95
CA ILE A 127 3.45 -11.31 3.10
C ILE A 127 2.22 -11.97 3.72
N ILE A 128 1.77 -11.45 4.87
CA ILE A 128 0.57 -11.95 5.55
C ILE A 128 -0.46 -10.84 5.58
N LEU A 129 -1.65 -11.13 5.06
CA LEU A 129 -2.79 -10.22 5.03
C LEU A 129 -3.84 -10.65 6.04
N PHE A 130 -4.24 -9.74 6.93
CA PHE A 130 -5.32 -9.91 7.89
C PHE A 130 -6.56 -9.13 7.46
N PHE A 131 -7.72 -9.75 7.65
CA PHE A 131 -9.03 -9.18 7.31
C PHE A 131 -10.13 -9.84 8.16
N GLN A 132 -11.33 -9.28 8.13
CA GLN A 132 -12.51 -9.87 8.77
C GLN A 132 -13.37 -10.61 7.73
N ASP A 133 -13.79 -11.84 8.03
CA ASP A 133 -14.72 -12.60 7.19
C ASP A 133 -16.19 -12.15 7.39
N GLN A 134 -17.11 -12.68 6.58
CA GLN A 134 -18.53 -12.32 6.67
C GLN A 134 -19.20 -12.68 8.00
N ASP A 135 -18.64 -13.62 8.76
CA ASP A 135 -19.14 -14.06 10.07
C ASP A 135 -18.55 -13.23 11.22
N GLY A 136 -17.61 -12.33 10.90
CA GLY A 136 -17.01 -11.39 11.83
C GLY A 136 -15.70 -11.87 12.46
N PHE A 137 -15.13 -12.99 12.02
CA PHE A 137 -13.86 -13.49 12.52
C PHE A 137 -12.67 -12.86 11.80
N VAL A 138 -11.57 -12.65 12.54
CA VAL A 138 -10.30 -12.24 11.93
C VAL A 138 -9.64 -13.44 11.28
N CYS A 139 -9.37 -13.32 9.99
CA CYS A 139 -8.75 -14.31 9.13
C CYS A 139 -7.38 -13.81 8.63
N PHE A 140 -6.57 -14.73 8.09
CA PHE A 140 -5.32 -14.41 7.43
C PHE A 140 -5.12 -15.18 6.12
N ARG A 141 -4.29 -14.62 5.25
CA ARG A 141 -3.82 -15.22 3.99
C ARG A 141 -2.34 -14.97 3.80
#